data_AF-A0A9Q8ZMJ5-F1
#
_entry.id   AF-A0A9Q8ZMJ5-F1
#
_cell.length_a   1.000
_cell.length_b   1.000
_cell.length_c   1.000
_cell.angle_alpha   90.00
_cell.angle_beta   90.00
_cell.angle_gamma   90.00
#
_symmetry.space_group_name_H-M   'P 1'
#
loop_
_entity.id
_entity.type
_entity.pdbx_description
1 polymer ?
#
loop_
_entity_poly.entity_id
_entity_poly.type
_entity_poly.pdbx_seq_one_letter_code
_entity_poly.pdbx_strand_id
1 'polypeptide(L)'
;MQLSVTLALLFPLLNVASAAVHNAGICVDWVNKAAVYNADATEKACGNYKMRNKGDEQWNQCPDCLMKDMGGLNVCNSDGWHIGGDELDYYCKLNGAQGSYATKS
;
A
#
# COMPACT_ATOMS: atom_id res chain seq x y z
N MET A 1 -19.60 -45.02 28.15
CA MET A 1 -18.21 -44.98 27.63
C MET A 1 -18.31 -45.40 26.16
N GLN A 2 -18.02 -44.63 25.12
CA GLN A 2 -17.25 -43.40 24.94
C GLN A 2 -18.03 -42.42 24.03
N LEU A 3 -17.90 -41.13 24.30
CA LEU A 3 -18.26 -40.05 23.37
C LEU A 3 -17.10 -39.88 22.38
N SER A 4 -17.38 -39.91 21.09
CA SER A 4 -16.45 -39.40 20.07
C SER A 4 -17.24 -38.56 19.06
N VAL A 5 -17.31 -37.25 19.34
CA VAL A 5 -17.68 -36.24 18.35
C VAL A 5 -16.36 -35.77 17.75
N THR A 6 -16.01 -36.29 16.58
CA THR A 6 -14.85 -35.83 15.80
C THR A 6 -15.16 -34.47 15.21
N LEU A 7 -14.71 -33.41 15.89
CA LEU A 7 -14.76 -32.04 15.40
C LEU A 7 -13.73 -31.88 14.28
N ALA A 8 -14.14 -32.10 13.04
CA ALA A 8 -13.34 -31.76 11.87
C ALA A 8 -13.32 -30.23 11.73
N LEU A 9 -12.28 -29.59 12.29
CA LEU A 9 -11.98 -28.19 12.05
C LEU A 9 -11.57 -28.03 10.58
N LEU A 10 -12.54 -27.71 9.72
CA LEU A 10 -12.30 -27.14 8.41
C LEU A 10 -11.65 -25.77 8.61
N PHE A 11 -10.32 -25.73 8.62
CA PHE A 11 -9.60 -24.48 8.40
C PHE A 11 -9.82 -24.09 6.93
N PRO A 12 -10.54 -23.00 6.62
CA PRO A 12 -10.50 -22.48 5.26
C PRO A 12 -9.05 -22.10 4.98
N LEU A 13 -8.49 -22.64 3.89
CA LEU A 13 -7.26 -22.14 3.31
C LEU A 13 -7.50 -20.69 2.92
N LEU A 14 -7.19 -19.77 3.85
CA LEU A 14 -7.05 -18.36 3.52
C LEU A 14 -5.90 -18.28 2.52
N ASN A 15 -6.25 -18.19 1.24
CA ASN A 15 -5.36 -17.67 0.22
C ASN A 15 -5.08 -16.21 0.57
N VAL A 16 -4.18 -15.98 1.53
CA VAL A 16 -3.54 -14.68 1.68
C VAL A 16 -2.58 -14.55 0.51
N ALA A 17 -3.09 -14.13 -0.64
CA ALA A 17 -2.27 -13.52 -1.65
C ALA A 17 -1.62 -12.31 -0.97
N SER A 18 -0.40 -12.46 -0.46
CA SER A 18 0.37 -11.31 -0.03
C SER A 18 0.82 -10.61 -1.31
N ALA A 19 -0.05 -9.80 -1.91
CA ALA A 19 0.46 -8.63 -2.60
C ALA A 19 1.44 -7.96 -1.62
N ALA A 20 2.68 -7.71 -2.05
CA ALA A 20 3.66 -7.14 -1.15
C ALA A 20 3.12 -5.79 -0.66
N VAL A 21 2.60 -5.77 0.57
CA VAL A 21 2.17 -4.55 1.22
C VAL A 21 3.39 -3.84 1.80
N HIS A 22 3.30 -2.53 1.79
CA HIS A 22 4.31 -1.58 2.18
C HIS A 22 3.73 -0.64 3.22
N ASN A 23 4.58 -0.05 4.05
CA ASN A 23 4.19 0.96 5.03
C ASN A 23 4.54 2.38 4.60
N ALA A 24 5.35 2.55 3.55
CA ALA A 24 5.64 3.87 2.99
C ALA A 24 5.80 3.84 1.47
N GLY A 25 5.49 4.96 0.82
CA GLY A 25 5.64 5.12 -0.63
C GLY A 25 5.80 6.55 -1.10
N ILE A 26 6.48 6.71 -2.25
CA ILE A 26 6.69 7.99 -2.95
C ILE A 26 6.44 7.86 -4.44
N CYS A 27 6.09 8.97 -5.08
CA CYS A 27 6.04 9.11 -6.53
C CYS A 27 7.34 9.70 -7.06
N VAL A 28 7.74 9.28 -8.26
CA VAL A 28 8.98 9.72 -8.91
C VAL A 28 8.81 9.99 -10.39
N ASP A 29 9.66 10.89 -10.89
CA ASP A 29 9.91 11.11 -12.32
C ASP A 29 11.27 10.56 -12.72
N TRP A 30 11.44 10.27 -14.01
CA TRP A 30 12.68 9.78 -14.59
C TRP A 30 13.37 10.88 -15.37
N VAL A 31 14.38 11.50 -14.76
CA VAL A 31 15.22 12.51 -15.41
C VAL A 31 16.58 11.89 -15.70
N ASN A 32 16.93 11.74 -16.98
CA ASN A 32 18.20 11.12 -17.39
C ASN A 32 18.46 9.74 -16.76
N LYS A 33 17.40 8.91 -16.64
CA LYS A 33 17.41 7.58 -15.98
C LYS A 33 17.62 7.62 -14.45
N ALA A 34 17.67 8.79 -13.84
CA ALA A 34 17.64 8.94 -12.38
C ALA A 34 16.20 9.16 -11.91
N ALA A 35 15.84 8.52 -10.80
CA ALA A 35 14.59 8.81 -10.11
C ALA A 35 14.67 10.14 -9.38
N VAL A 36 13.73 11.03 -9.64
CA VAL A 36 13.59 12.33 -8.99
C VAL A 36 12.26 12.33 -8.24
N TYR A 37 12.30 12.69 -6.96
CA TYR A 37 11.11 12.74 -6.11
C TYR A 37 10.09 13.76 -6.64
N ASN A 38 8.83 13.32 -6.78
CA ASN A 38 7.72 14.15 -7.18
C ASN A 38 6.76 14.35 -5.99
N ALA A 39 6.93 15.48 -5.29
CA ALA A 39 6.21 15.79 -4.06
C ALA A 39 4.70 15.95 -4.28
N ASP A 40 4.31 16.70 -5.32
CA ASP A 40 2.91 16.98 -5.64
C ASP A 40 2.14 15.70 -6.00
N ALA A 41 2.73 14.84 -6.83
CA ALA A 41 2.15 13.53 -7.14
C ALA A 41 2.08 12.63 -5.90
N THR A 42 3.10 12.66 -5.03
CA THR A 42 3.11 11.87 -3.78
C THR A 42 1.97 12.26 -2.85
N GLU A 43 1.77 13.56 -2.64
CA GLU A 43 0.69 14.08 -1.79
C GLU A 43 -0.69 13.69 -2.34
N LYS A 44 -0.91 13.87 -3.65
CA LYS A 44 -2.16 13.50 -4.30
C LYS A 44 -2.39 11.99 -4.30
N ALA A 45 -1.35 11.19 -4.56
CA ALA A 45 -1.44 9.73 -4.48
C ALA A 45 -1.79 9.27 -3.06
N CYS A 46 -1.22 9.91 -2.03
CA CYS A 46 -1.58 9.60 -0.65
C CYS A 46 -3.03 9.96 -0.32
N GLY A 47 -3.52 11.10 -0.82
CA GLY A 47 -4.93 11.47 -0.73
C GLY A 47 -5.85 10.43 -1.37
N ASN A 48 -5.48 9.92 -2.55
CA ASN A 48 -6.23 8.85 -3.23
C ASN A 48 -6.26 7.55 -2.41
N TYR A 49 -5.13 7.15 -1.83
CA TYR A 49 -5.05 5.99 -0.95
C TYR A 49 -5.91 6.13 0.30
N LYS A 50 -5.89 7.31 0.93
CA LYS A 50 -6.70 7.60 2.11
C LYS A 50 -8.21 7.45 1.85
N MET A 51 -8.65 7.74 0.62
CA MET A 51 -10.03 7.58 0.18
C MET A 51 -10.31 6.20 -0.43
N ARG A 52 -9.32 5.31 -0.51
CA ARG A 52 -9.45 4.02 -1.16
C ARG A 52 -10.40 3.12 -0.37
N ASN A 53 -11.38 2.57 -1.08
CA ASN A 53 -12.28 1.55 -0.58
C ASN A 53 -12.74 0.67 -1.76
N LYS A 54 -12.09 -0.49 -1.95
CA LYS A 54 -12.32 -1.39 -3.09
C LYS A 54 -12.70 -2.83 -2.68
N GLY A 55 -12.96 -3.05 -1.40
CA GLY A 55 -13.21 -4.37 -0.80
C GLY A 55 -12.57 -4.47 0.58
N ASP A 56 -12.49 -5.70 1.10
CA ASP A 56 -12.06 -5.98 2.48
C ASP A 56 -10.59 -6.45 2.60
N GLU A 57 -9.89 -6.61 1.48
CA GLU A 57 -8.46 -6.95 1.50
C GLU A 57 -7.63 -5.78 2.03
N GLN A 58 -6.49 -6.07 2.66
CA GLN A 58 -5.67 -5.07 3.36
C GLN A 58 -5.30 -3.88 2.45
N TRP A 59 -4.88 -4.12 1.21
CA TRP A 59 -4.52 -3.05 0.26
C TRP A 59 -5.73 -2.38 -0.41
N ASN A 60 -6.96 -2.84 -0.17
CA ASN A 60 -8.19 -2.24 -0.73
C ASN A 60 -8.71 -1.06 0.08
N GLN A 61 -8.12 -0.81 1.25
CA GLN A 61 -8.43 0.30 2.13
C GLN A 61 -7.13 0.87 2.67
N CYS A 62 -7.08 2.17 2.97
CA CYS A 62 -5.98 2.74 3.74
C CYS A 62 -6.47 3.84 4.68
N PRO A 63 -7.20 3.48 5.76
CA PRO A 63 -7.79 4.46 6.67
C PRO A 63 -6.73 5.27 7.44
N ASP A 64 -5.51 4.74 7.54
CA ASP A 64 -4.36 5.31 8.23
C ASP A 64 -3.34 5.95 7.27
N CYS A 65 -3.60 5.98 5.95
CA CYS A 65 -2.70 6.64 5.00
C CYS A 65 -2.64 8.14 5.26
N LEU A 66 -1.44 8.65 5.50
CA LEU A 66 -1.17 10.08 5.69
C LEU A 66 0.24 10.45 5.27
N MET A 67 0.42 11.71 4.87
CA MET A 67 1.74 12.26 4.57
C MET A 67 2.55 12.38 5.87
N LYS A 68 3.77 11.85 5.85
CA LYS A 68 4.68 11.85 6.99
C LYS A 68 6.09 12.22 6.54
N ASP A 69 6.76 13.08 7.31
CA ASP A 69 8.19 13.32 7.12
C ASP A 69 8.98 12.12 7.67
N MET A 70 9.81 11.54 6.82
CA MET A 70 10.75 10.48 7.17
C MET A 70 12.17 10.92 6.80
N GLY A 71 12.85 11.54 7.77
CA GLY A 71 14.24 11.97 7.58
C GLY A 71 14.39 13.09 6.55
N GLY A 72 13.43 14.03 6.50
CA GLY A 72 13.43 15.14 5.55
C GLY A 72 12.79 14.84 4.20
N LEU A 73 12.19 13.66 4.02
CA LEU A 73 11.43 13.28 2.84
C LEU A 73 9.96 13.03 3.22
N ASN A 74 9.04 13.72 2.58
CA ASN A 74 7.61 13.51 2.76
C ASN A 74 7.14 12.28 1.98
N VAL A 75 6.68 11.26 2.68
CA VAL A 75 6.19 10.01 2.10
C VAL A 75 4.72 9.80 2.44
N CYS A 76 4.01 9.04 1.62
CA CYS A 76 2.74 8.49 2.04
C CYS A 76 3.01 7.31 2.97
N ASN A 77 2.57 7.40 4.23
CA ASN A 77 2.79 6.38 5.26
C ASN A 77 1.48 5.70 5.65
N SER A 78 1.55 4.40 5.91
CA SER A 78 0.52 3.58 6.54
C SER A 78 1.18 2.69 7.58
N ASP A 79 0.87 2.93 8.86
CA ASP A 79 1.38 2.09 9.96
C ASP A 79 0.75 0.68 9.92
N GLY A 80 -0.42 0.54 9.31
CA GLY A 80 -1.17 -0.69 9.09
C GLY A 80 -0.80 -1.47 7.82
N TRP A 81 0.25 -1.07 7.09
CA TRP A 81 0.74 -1.79 5.90
C TRP A 81 -0.33 -1.95 4.81
N HIS A 82 -0.94 -0.84 4.42
CA HIS A 82 -2.03 -0.84 3.43
C HIS A 82 -1.58 -0.44 2.01
N ILE A 83 -0.30 -0.09 1.80
CA ILE A 83 0.19 0.39 0.50
C ILE A 83 0.59 -0.80 -0.38
N GLY A 84 -0.16 -1.05 -1.45
CA GLY A 84 0.22 -1.97 -2.52
C GLY A 84 1.15 -1.32 -3.56
N GLY A 85 2.17 -2.05 -4.03
CA GLY A 85 3.14 -1.48 -4.99
C GLY A 85 2.51 -1.06 -6.33
N ASP A 86 1.68 -1.92 -6.90
CA ASP A 86 1.02 -1.67 -8.20
C ASP A 86 -0.03 -0.55 -8.08
N GLU A 87 -0.80 -0.54 -6.98
CA GLU A 87 -1.77 0.52 -6.71
C GLU A 87 -1.10 1.88 -6.48
N LEU A 88 0.05 1.93 -5.82
CA LEU A 88 0.82 3.16 -5.65
C LEU A 88 1.32 3.68 -7.00
N ASP A 89 1.89 2.81 -7.83
CA ASP A 89 2.33 3.17 -9.18
C ASP A 89 1.17 3.73 -10.02
N TYR A 90 0.00 3.08 -9.95
CA TYR A 90 -1.21 3.56 -10.59
C TYR A 90 -1.58 4.98 -10.15
N TYR A 91 -1.65 5.25 -8.84
CA TYR A 91 -2.00 6.59 -8.35
C TYR A 91 -0.92 7.63 -8.63
N CYS A 92 0.37 7.26 -8.58
CA CYS A 92 1.44 8.18 -8.97
C CYS A 92 1.30 8.60 -10.43
N LYS A 93 1.07 7.64 -11.34
CA LYS A 93 0.84 7.93 -12.77
C LYS A 93 -0.43 8.73 -13.02
N LEU A 94 -1.51 8.44 -12.29
CA LEU A 94 -2.75 9.21 -12.35
C LEU A 94 -2.52 10.69 -11.98
N ASN A 95 -1.58 10.96 -11.07
CA ASN A 95 -1.24 12.31 -10.61
C ASN A 95 -0.02 12.93 -11.33
N GLY A 96 0.37 12.37 -12.48
CA GLY A 96 1.37 12.98 -13.37
C GLY A 96 2.81 12.61 -13.09
N ALA A 97 3.10 11.72 -12.13
CA ALA A 97 4.42 11.13 -11.97
C ALA A 97 4.66 9.99 -12.98
N GLN A 98 5.92 9.62 -13.20
CA GLN A 98 6.26 8.54 -14.13
C GLN A 98 6.38 7.15 -13.49
N GLY A 99 6.42 7.08 -12.16
CA GLY A 99 6.40 5.83 -11.41
C GLY A 99 6.32 6.03 -9.90
N SER A 100 6.57 4.95 -9.17
CA SER A 100 6.58 4.96 -7.71
C SER A 100 7.71 4.11 -7.11
N TYR A 101 7.99 4.36 -5.83
CA TYR A 101 8.72 3.44 -4.96
C TYR A 101 7.92 3.19 -3.69
N ALA A 102 7.77 1.93 -3.32
CA ALA A 102 7.18 1.51 -2.06
C ALA A 102 8.23 0.77 -1.23
N THR A 103 8.25 1.02 0.08
CA THR A 103 9.26 0.49 1.00
C THR A 103 8.65 -0.18 2.22
N LYS A 104 9.48 -0.95 2.90
CA LYS A 104 9.23 -1.61 4.17
C LYS A 104 10.14 -0.92 5.19
N SER A 105 9.69 0.17 5.80
CA SER A 105 10.40 0.90 6.86
C SER A 105 10.22 0.29 8.23
#